data_AF-A0ABD4TMB8-F1
#
_entry.id   AF-A0ABD4TMB8-F1
#
_cell.length_a   1.000
_cell.length_b   1.000
_cell.length_c   1.000
_cell.angle_alpha   90.00
_cell.angle_beta   90.00
_cell.angle_gamma   90.00
#
_symmetry.space_group_name_H-M   'P 1'
#
loop_
_entity.id
_entity.type
_entity.pdbx_description
1 polymer ?
#
loop_
_entity_poly.entity_id
_entity_poly.type
_entity_poly.pdbx_seq_one_letter_code
_entity_poly.pdbx_strand_id
1 'polypeptide(L)'
;MKKLLVAVLAVPLSLTLSSCDLLGIVGPRPDKAVLGLAQQATADARSLSDPALAELRGKQADELFGEVARLCGNIDAELPRSCEFSTGPGEAVGVSDDAGLQEFVEQSVTASLEKVPAQSRDLVAAQAVDIIAAIGPELDAEDVAALQNKGDIELASAALKTEYEFLYGLGLAKAYADAPLHARIAALEDASDVRVAFLRTALRDADSIPVAAAGYQLAHDDALNDAADAEALVDALSAQLTNTWRGTVSQASSSEWKQQSLMLAAHAQQA
;
A
#
# COMPACT_ATOMS: atom_id res chain seq x y z
N MET A 1 46.38 -64.39 52.77
CA MET A 1 44.94 -64.65 53.01
C MET A 1 44.33 -63.39 53.64
N LYS A 2 43.13 -62.97 53.18
CA LYS A 2 42.34 -61.75 53.50
C LYS A 2 42.58 -60.56 52.57
N LYS A 3 41.57 -59.84 52.08
CA LYS A 3 40.12 -60.06 51.82
C LYS A 3 39.72 -58.89 50.89
N LEU A 4 38.85 -59.16 49.91
CA LEU A 4 38.26 -58.20 48.97
C LEU A 4 37.56 -57.02 49.65
N LEU A 5 37.54 -55.87 48.96
CA LEU A 5 36.41 -54.93 48.95
C LEU A 5 36.45 -54.13 47.63
N VAL A 6 35.53 -54.47 46.72
CA VAL A 6 35.22 -53.75 45.50
C VAL A 6 34.07 -52.80 45.83
N ALA A 7 34.29 -51.50 45.69
CA ALA A 7 33.25 -50.47 45.75
C ALA A 7 32.87 -50.07 44.32
N VAL A 8 31.70 -50.49 43.86
CA VAL A 8 31.13 -50.07 42.57
C VAL A 8 30.41 -48.74 42.80
N LEU A 9 31.02 -47.63 42.35
CA LEU A 9 30.33 -46.36 42.19
C LEU A 9 29.44 -46.44 40.95
N ALA A 10 28.13 -46.49 41.15
CA ALA A 10 27.16 -46.23 40.09
C ALA A 10 27.10 -44.71 39.84
N VAL A 11 27.72 -44.28 38.74
CA VAL A 11 27.54 -42.92 38.19
C VAL A 11 26.28 -42.96 37.30
N PRO A 12 25.20 -42.24 37.64
CA PRO A 12 24.09 -42.07 36.71
C PRO A 12 24.55 -41.17 35.57
N LEU A 13 24.67 -41.73 34.37
CA LEU A 13 24.85 -40.97 33.14
C LEU A 13 23.53 -40.25 32.83
N SER A 14 23.37 -39.04 33.37
CA SER A 14 22.33 -38.11 32.98
C SER A 14 22.63 -37.63 31.55
N LEU A 15 22.12 -38.34 30.56
CA LEU A 15 22.07 -37.87 29.18
C LEU A 15 21.04 -36.73 29.10
N THR A 16 21.49 -35.50 29.39
CA THR A 16 20.77 -34.29 29.02
C THR A 16 20.83 -34.20 27.50
N LEU A 17 19.77 -34.68 26.85
CA LEU A 17 19.46 -34.37 25.46
C LEU A 17 19.37 -32.85 25.37
N SER A 18 20.48 -32.24 25.02
CA SER A 18 20.55 -30.85 24.61
C SER A 18 19.84 -30.82 23.28
N SER A 19 18.54 -30.53 23.28
CA SER A 19 17.83 -30.19 22.06
C SER A 19 18.52 -28.96 21.50
N CYS A 20 19.46 -29.16 20.58
CA CYS A 20 19.93 -28.09 19.72
C CYS A 20 18.69 -27.42 19.16
N ASP A 21 18.66 -26.09 19.29
CA ASP A 21 17.55 -25.22 18.93
C ASP A 21 17.31 -25.30 17.42
N LEU A 22 16.66 -26.39 16.97
CA LEU A 22 16.33 -26.64 15.57
C LEU A 22 15.43 -25.52 15.03
N LEU A 23 14.71 -24.82 15.89
CA LEU A 23 13.92 -23.64 15.55
C LEU A 23 14.81 -22.46 15.14
N GLY A 24 16.04 -22.32 15.66
CA GLY A 24 17.00 -21.33 15.16
C GLY A 24 17.47 -21.58 13.72
N ILE A 25 17.42 -22.84 13.26
CA ILE A 25 17.89 -23.26 11.92
C ILE A 25 16.72 -23.36 10.92
N VAL A 26 15.55 -23.81 11.37
CA VAL A 26 14.36 -24.14 10.55
C VAL A 26 13.17 -23.19 10.79
N GLY A 27 13.29 -22.26 11.74
CA GLY A 27 12.23 -21.30 12.06
C GLY A 27 12.02 -20.21 10.99
N PRO A 28 10.92 -19.44 11.11
CA PRO A 28 10.63 -18.33 10.21
C PRO A 28 11.74 -17.29 10.25
N ARG A 29 11.97 -16.62 9.12
CA ARG A 29 12.97 -15.56 8.97
C ARG A 29 12.29 -14.27 8.51
N PRO A 30 12.89 -13.10 8.80
CA PRO A 30 12.35 -11.83 8.33
C PRO A 30 12.29 -11.85 6.80
N ASP A 31 11.16 -11.44 6.24
CA ASP A 31 11.10 -11.23 4.80
C ASP A 31 12.04 -10.09 4.41
N LYS A 32 13.03 -10.40 3.58
CA LYS A 32 14.10 -9.45 3.25
C LYS A 32 13.60 -8.27 2.43
N ALA A 33 12.57 -8.45 1.61
CA ALA A 33 12.04 -7.38 0.79
C ALA A 33 11.29 -6.37 1.66
N VAL A 34 10.41 -6.86 2.55
CA VAL A 34 9.67 -5.98 3.49
C VAL A 34 10.63 -5.31 4.49
N LEU A 35 11.61 -6.06 5.03
CA LEU A 35 12.62 -5.51 5.93
C LEU A 35 13.46 -4.43 5.24
N GLY A 36 13.86 -4.64 3.98
CA GLY A 36 14.61 -3.65 3.21
C GLY A 36 13.83 -2.35 2.99
N LEU A 37 12.52 -2.45 2.71
CA LEU A 37 11.65 -1.27 2.61
C LEU A 37 11.54 -0.52 3.95
N ALA A 38 11.44 -1.24 5.07
CA ALA A 38 11.37 -0.63 6.41
C ALA A 38 12.67 0.12 6.77
N GLN A 39 13.81 -0.50 6.44
CA GLN A 39 15.13 0.08 6.63
C GLN A 39 15.32 1.33 5.75
N GLN A 40 14.87 1.28 4.50
CA GLN A 40 14.89 2.45 3.63
C GLN A 40 14.00 3.57 4.17
N ALA A 41 12.77 3.28 4.59
CA ALA A 41 11.87 4.27 5.19
C ALA A 41 12.48 4.93 6.43
N THR A 42 13.20 4.15 7.25
CA THR A 42 13.96 4.67 8.39
C THR A 42 15.12 5.58 7.96
N ALA A 43 15.80 5.26 6.87
CA ALA A 43 16.87 6.08 6.33
C ALA A 43 16.33 7.40 5.77
N ASP A 44 15.26 7.35 4.98
CA ASP A 44 14.58 8.52 4.40
C ASP A 44 14.09 9.45 5.51
N ALA A 45 13.43 8.91 6.54
CA ALA A 45 12.91 9.69 7.67
C ALA A 45 14.00 10.49 8.43
N ARG A 46 15.27 10.08 8.33
CA ARG A 46 16.41 10.77 8.96
C ARG A 46 17.09 11.76 8.03
N SER A 47 16.92 11.59 6.72
CA SER A 47 17.65 12.31 5.69
C SER A 47 16.83 13.41 5.00
N LEU A 48 15.51 13.24 4.94
CA LEU A 48 14.59 14.19 4.30
C LEU A 48 14.60 15.55 4.99
N SER A 49 14.67 16.61 4.17
CA SER A 49 14.58 17.99 4.66
C SER A 49 13.15 18.41 5.01
N ASP A 50 12.15 17.86 4.33
CA ASP A 50 10.75 18.14 4.64
C ASP A 50 10.33 17.36 5.92
N PRO A 51 9.93 18.05 7.00
CA PRO A 51 9.60 17.40 8.26
C PRO A 51 8.30 16.57 8.19
N ALA A 52 7.34 16.93 7.34
CA ALA A 52 6.09 16.19 7.18
C ALA A 52 6.34 14.89 6.42
N LEU A 53 7.16 14.92 5.35
CA LEU A 53 7.57 13.70 4.65
C LEU A 53 8.46 12.82 5.52
N ALA A 54 9.37 13.41 6.30
CA ALA A 54 10.18 12.67 7.27
C ALA A 54 9.31 11.95 8.31
N GLU A 55 8.28 12.63 8.86
CA GLU A 55 7.32 12.02 9.78
C GLU A 55 6.51 10.89 9.11
N LEU A 56 6.03 11.10 7.88
CA LEU A 56 5.33 10.08 7.09
C LEU A 56 6.21 8.84 6.92
N ARG A 57 7.46 9.00 6.47
CA ARG A 57 8.39 7.88 6.30
C ARG A 57 8.71 7.17 7.62
N GLY A 58 8.76 7.91 8.73
CA GLY A 58 8.89 7.32 10.07
C GLY A 58 7.73 6.38 10.41
N LYS A 59 6.48 6.84 10.24
CA LYS A 59 5.28 6.01 10.46
C LYS A 59 5.27 4.77 9.56
N GLN A 60 5.62 4.97 8.29
CA GLN A 60 5.69 3.88 7.31
C GLN A 60 6.77 2.83 7.66
N ALA A 61 7.90 3.26 8.21
CA ALA A 61 8.92 2.35 8.72
C ALA A 61 8.36 1.47 9.86
N ASP A 62 7.65 2.06 10.82
CA ASP A 62 7.03 1.33 11.93
C ASP A 62 6.00 0.30 11.44
N GLU A 63 5.15 0.69 10.48
CA GLU A 63 4.19 -0.22 9.84
C GLU A 63 4.88 -1.40 9.13
N LEU A 64 5.95 -1.13 8.38
CA LEU A 64 6.69 -2.18 7.67
C LEU A 64 7.43 -3.11 8.63
N PHE A 65 8.02 -2.60 9.72
CA PHE A 65 8.58 -3.45 10.76
C PHE A 65 7.51 -4.30 11.46
N GLY A 66 6.34 -3.71 11.71
CA GLY A 66 5.16 -4.45 12.18
C GLY A 66 4.74 -5.56 11.21
N GLU A 67 4.81 -5.29 9.91
CA GLU A 67 4.55 -6.29 8.87
C GLU A 67 5.60 -7.40 8.86
N VAL A 68 6.89 -7.09 8.94
CA VAL A 68 7.96 -8.10 9.09
C VAL A 68 7.68 -9.01 10.28
N ALA A 69 7.31 -8.43 11.43
CA ALA A 69 6.96 -9.19 12.62
C ALA A 69 5.73 -10.08 12.39
N ARG A 70 4.67 -9.54 11.76
CA ARG A 70 3.45 -10.29 11.43
C ARG A 70 3.74 -11.47 10.50
N LEU A 71 4.60 -11.30 9.50
CA LEU A 71 5.01 -12.35 8.57
C LEU A 71 5.74 -13.50 9.27
N CYS A 72 6.51 -13.19 10.31
CA CYS A 72 7.18 -14.20 11.11
C CYS A 72 6.27 -14.94 12.09
N GLY A 73 5.11 -14.37 12.40
CA GLY A 73 4.22 -14.86 13.43
C GLY A 73 4.81 -14.74 14.83
N ASN A 74 4.05 -15.21 15.82
CA ASN A 74 4.46 -15.18 17.23
C ASN A 74 4.51 -16.60 17.81
N ILE A 75 5.48 -16.84 18.69
CA ILE A 75 5.54 -18.02 19.56
C ILE A 75 5.45 -17.50 20.98
N ASP A 76 4.44 -17.93 21.74
CA ASP A 76 4.21 -17.48 23.12
C ASP A 76 4.13 -15.95 23.29
N ALA A 77 3.50 -15.26 22.33
CA ALA A 77 3.38 -13.80 22.23
C ALA A 77 4.69 -13.03 22.03
N GLU A 78 5.78 -13.72 21.69
CA GLU A 78 7.07 -13.12 21.32
C GLU A 78 7.46 -13.48 19.88
N LEU A 79 8.35 -12.67 19.30
CA LEU A 79 8.94 -13.00 18.00
C LEU A 79 9.86 -14.21 18.13
N PRO A 80 9.79 -15.17 17.20
CA PRO A 80 10.76 -16.27 17.15
C PRO A 80 12.18 -15.73 17.04
N ARG A 81 13.13 -16.28 17.79
CA ARG A 81 14.56 -15.88 17.74
C ARG A 81 15.15 -15.94 16.32
N SER A 82 14.68 -16.89 15.50
CA SER A 82 15.08 -17.01 14.09
C SER A 82 14.64 -15.84 13.21
N CYS A 83 13.72 -15.01 13.71
CA CYS A 83 13.20 -13.79 13.09
C CYS A 83 13.55 -12.52 13.88
N GLU A 84 14.65 -12.51 14.63
CA GLU A 84 15.18 -11.25 15.15
C GLU A 84 15.71 -10.36 14.00
N PHE A 85 15.36 -9.07 14.03
CA PHE A 85 15.85 -8.06 13.09
C PHE A 85 16.05 -6.71 13.80
N SER A 86 16.82 -5.81 13.17
CA SER A 86 17.04 -4.45 13.67
C SER A 86 16.07 -3.47 13.02
N THR A 87 15.55 -2.53 13.82
CA THR A 87 14.69 -1.43 13.37
C THR A 87 15.47 -0.18 12.93
N GLY A 88 16.80 -0.28 12.85
CA GLY A 88 17.63 0.78 12.27
C GLY A 88 17.61 0.77 10.74
N PRO A 89 18.27 1.75 10.08
CA PRO A 89 18.31 1.84 8.62
C PRO A 89 19.17 0.75 7.95
N GLY A 90 19.88 -0.08 8.73
CA GLY A 90 20.80 -1.06 8.18
C GLY A 90 21.87 -0.39 7.30
N GLU A 91 21.96 -0.84 6.05
CA GLU A 91 22.86 -0.30 5.02
C GLU A 91 22.18 0.70 4.08
N ALA A 92 20.89 0.99 4.28
CA ALA A 92 20.13 1.89 3.43
C ALA A 92 20.65 3.33 3.52
N VAL A 93 20.68 4.00 2.36
CA VAL A 93 21.02 5.42 2.24
C VAL A 93 19.74 6.17 1.97
N GLY A 94 19.39 7.10 2.86
CA GLY A 94 18.16 7.88 2.76
C GLY A 94 18.23 8.92 1.63
N VAL A 95 17.08 9.19 1.02
CA VAL A 95 16.90 10.35 0.14
C VAL A 95 16.77 11.65 0.94
N SER A 96 17.25 12.77 0.39
CA SER A 96 17.31 14.06 1.08
C SER A 96 16.19 15.03 0.73
N ASP A 97 15.54 14.85 -0.42
CA ASP A 97 14.55 15.77 -0.97
C ASP A 97 13.39 15.03 -1.64
N ASP A 98 12.33 15.78 -1.91
CA ASP A 98 11.05 15.29 -2.41
C ASP A 98 11.18 14.66 -3.79
N ALA A 99 11.98 15.27 -4.68
CA ALA A 99 12.21 14.76 -6.04
C ALA A 99 12.93 13.40 -6.01
N GLY A 100 13.97 13.26 -5.18
CA GLY A 100 14.65 11.99 -4.99
C GLY A 100 13.75 10.94 -4.35
N LEU A 101 12.86 11.34 -3.43
CA LEU A 101 11.89 10.42 -2.83
C LEU A 101 10.84 9.94 -3.85
N GLN A 102 10.31 10.83 -4.67
CA GLN A 102 9.38 10.48 -5.73
C GLN A 102 10.01 9.49 -6.72
N GLU A 103 11.21 9.79 -7.23
CA GLU A 103 11.94 8.90 -8.14
C GLU A 103 12.16 7.52 -7.51
N PHE A 104 12.58 7.50 -6.24
CA PHE A 104 12.77 6.25 -5.51
C PHE A 104 11.48 5.43 -5.40
N VAL A 105 10.35 6.07 -5.06
CA VAL A 105 9.06 5.38 -4.89
C VAL A 105 8.54 4.81 -6.21
N GLU A 106 8.60 5.57 -7.30
CA GLU A 106 8.19 5.12 -8.63
C GLU A 106 8.99 3.89 -9.09
N GLN A 107 10.31 3.92 -8.89
CA GLN A 107 11.19 2.79 -9.17
C GLN A 107 10.89 1.60 -8.25
N SER A 108 10.67 1.86 -6.96
CA SER A 108 10.41 0.82 -5.96
C SER A 108 9.08 0.12 -6.19
N VAL A 109 7.99 0.84 -6.51
CA VAL A 109 6.69 0.22 -6.84
C VAL A 109 6.85 -0.74 -8.02
N THR A 110 7.59 -0.34 -9.05
CA THR A 110 7.87 -1.17 -10.23
C THR A 110 8.72 -2.40 -9.89
N ALA A 111 9.75 -2.23 -9.05
CA ALA A 111 10.75 -3.26 -8.77
C ALA A 111 10.47 -4.15 -7.55
N SER A 112 9.64 -3.71 -6.61
CA SER A 112 9.51 -4.29 -5.26
C SER A 112 8.13 -4.90 -4.99
N LEU A 113 7.05 -4.43 -5.62
CA LEU A 113 5.70 -4.98 -5.38
C LEU A 113 5.63 -6.49 -5.63
N GLU A 114 6.35 -6.99 -6.64
CA GLU A 114 6.38 -8.43 -6.93
C GLU A 114 7.30 -9.23 -6.00
N LYS A 115 8.28 -8.55 -5.37
CA LYS A 115 9.26 -9.17 -4.48
C LYS A 115 8.76 -9.34 -3.06
N VAL A 116 7.82 -8.50 -2.62
CA VAL A 116 7.18 -8.66 -1.32
C VAL A 116 6.12 -9.77 -1.37
N PRO A 117 5.83 -10.44 -0.24
CA PRO A 117 4.73 -11.39 -0.15
C PRO A 117 3.40 -10.76 -0.59
N ALA A 118 2.52 -11.55 -1.21
CA ALA A 118 1.25 -11.06 -1.73
C ALA A 118 0.42 -10.32 -0.67
N GLN A 119 0.43 -10.84 0.57
CA GLN A 119 -0.24 -10.26 1.73
C GLN A 119 0.35 -8.93 2.24
N SER A 120 1.50 -8.50 1.72
CA SER A 120 2.16 -7.23 2.06
C SER A 120 2.05 -6.19 0.94
N ARG A 121 1.56 -6.58 -0.25
CA ARG A 121 1.48 -5.70 -1.42
C ARG A 121 0.57 -4.51 -1.20
N ASP A 122 -0.55 -4.71 -0.53
CA ASP A 122 -1.50 -3.64 -0.24
C ASP A 122 -0.88 -2.57 0.67
N LEU A 123 -0.11 -2.97 1.69
CA LEU A 123 0.62 -2.04 2.54
C LEU A 123 1.65 -1.23 1.73
N VAL A 124 2.48 -1.92 0.93
CA VAL A 124 3.52 -1.24 0.14
C VAL A 124 2.92 -0.29 -0.91
N ALA A 125 1.85 -0.70 -1.58
CA ALA A 125 1.12 0.14 -2.52
C ALA A 125 0.50 1.35 -1.80
N ALA A 126 -0.11 1.15 -0.63
CA ALA A 126 -0.68 2.23 0.14
C ALA A 126 0.39 3.26 0.52
N GLN A 127 1.52 2.82 1.04
CA GLN A 127 2.61 3.72 1.43
C GLN A 127 3.18 4.51 0.25
N ALA A 128 3.31 3.88 -0.92
CA ALA A 128 3.73 4.59 -2.13
C ALA A 128 2.73 5.69 -2.53
N VAL A 129 1.43 5.38 -2.50
CA VAL A 129 0.37 6.35 -2.78
C VAL A 129 0.41 7.53 -1.80
N ASP A 130 0.62 7.28 -0.50
CA ASP A 130 0.71 8.34 0.51
C ASP A 130 1.89 9.28 0.27
N ILE A 131 3.04 8.74 -0.14
CA ILE A 131 4.22 9.55 -0.44
C ILE A 131 3.96 10.46 -1.65
N ILE A 132 3.46 9.89 -2.75
CA ILE A 132 3.19 10.68 -3.96
C ILE A 132 2.08 11.69 -3.73
N ALA A 133 1.04 11.35 -2.96
CA ALA A 133 -0.02 12.29 -2.60
C ALA A 133 0.50 13.46 -1.74
N ALA A 134 1.46 13.20 -0.84
CA ALA A 134 2.08 14.23 -0.01
C ALA A 134 3.03 15.14 -0.80
N ILE A 135 3.74 14.60 -1.81
CA ILE A 135 4.61 15.38 -2.70
C ILE A 135 3.79 16.21 -3.69
N GLY A 136 2.72 15.63 -4.24
CA GLY A 136 1.90 16.23 -5.28
C GLY A 136 2.02 15.46 -6.60
N PRO A 137 1.02 14.66 -6.99
CA PRO A 137 1.05 13.90 -8.24
C PRO A 137 0.92 14.83 -9.45
N GLU A 138 1.76 14.60 -10.45
CA GLU A 138 1.66 15.26 -11.75
C GLU A 138 1.01 14.31 -12.75
N LEU A 139 -0.24 14.62 -13.15
CA LEU A 139 -0.93 13.89 -14.21
C LEU A 139 -0.80 14.66 -15.53
N ASP A 140 0.12 14.20 -16.40
CA ASP A 140 0.19 14.67 -17.78
C ASP A 140 -0.62 13.75 -18.71
N ALA A 141 -1.75 14.25 -19.20
CA ALA A 141 -2.62 13.51 -20.12
C ALA A 141 -2.02 13.38 -21.53
N GLU A 142 -1.00 14.16 -21.88
CA GLU A 142 -0.34 14.13 -23.20
C GLU A 142 0.71 13.01 -23.30
N ASP A 143 1.30 12.58 -22.18
CA ASP A 143 2.33 11.53 -22.12
C ASP A 143 1.81 10.18 -21.59
N VAL A 144 0.54 9.87 -21.87
CA VAL A 144 -0.09 8.62 -21.41
C VAL A 144 0.23 7.46 -22.35
N ALA A 145 1.04 6.52 -21.89
CA ALA A 145 1.24 5.23 -22.57
C ALA A 145 -0.07 4.44 -22.69
N ALA A 146 -0.32 3.85 -23.86
CA ALA A 146 -1.47 2.95 -24.06
C ALA A 146 -1.20 1.60 -23.39
N LEU A 147 -2.18 1.11 -22.65
CA LEU A 147 -2.11 -0.20 -22.03
C LEU A 147 -2.23 -1.31 -23.08
N GLN A 148 -1.29 -2.26 -23.02
CA GLN A 148 -1.25 -3.43 -23.90
C GLN A 148 -1.50 -4.74 -23.15
N ASN A 149 -1.24 -4.76 -21.84
CA ASN A 149 -1.49 -5.92 -21.00
C ASN A 149 -2.99 -6.07 -20.71
N LYS A 150 -3.56 -7.25 -20.99
CA LYS A 150 -5.00 -7.50 -20.82
C LYS A 150 -5.49 -7.35 -19.38
N GLY A 151 -4.69 -7.80 -18.40
CA GLY A 151 -5.04 -7.65 -16.98
C GLY A 151 -5.06 -6.19 -16.55
N ASP A 152 -4.09 -5.39 -17.02
CA ASP A 152 -4.06 -3.95 -16.73
C ASP A 152 -5.19 -3.20 -17.44
N ILE A 153 -5.55 -3.59 -18.68
CA ILE A 153 -6.72 -3.05 -19.39
C ILE A 153 -8.01 -3.34 -18.61
N GLU A 154 -8.17 -4.54 -18.06
CA GLU A 154 -9.32 -4.90 -17.22
C GLU A 154 -9.37 -4.07 -15.94
N LEU A 155 -8.23 -3.90 -15.25
CA LEU A 155 -8.11 -3.06 -14.06
C LEU A 155 -8.43 -1.58 -14.35
N ALA A 156 -7.84 -1.00 -15.41
CA ALA A 156 -8.09 0.37 -15.82
C ALA A 156 -9.55 0.58 -16.26
N SER A 157 -10.14 -0.40 -16.94
CA SER A 157 -11.57 -0.37 -17.30
C SER A 157 -12.48 -0.43 -16.08
N ALA A 158 -12.11 -1.19 -15.05
CA ALA A 158 -12.83 -1.23 -13.78
C ALA A 158 -12.70 0.12 -13.04
N ALA A 159 -11.49 0.67 -12.95
CA ALA A 159 -11.25 1.98 -12.35
C ALA A 159 -12.05 3.09 -13.05
N LEU A 160 -12.13 3.08 -14.38
CA LEU A 160 -12.94 4.04 -15.15
C LEU A 160 -14.43 3.95 -14.82
N LYS A 161 -14.96 2.74 -14.61
CA LYS A 161 -16.35 2.57 -14.16
C LYS A 161 -16.57 3.11 -12.75
N THR A 162 -15.61 2.89 -11.86
CA THR A 162 -15.65 3.44 -10.49
C THR A 162 -15.65 4.97 -10.50
N GLU A 163 -14.86 5.62 -11.36
CA GLU A 163 -14.91 7.08 -11.52
C GLU A 163 -16.28 7.55 -12.02
N TYR A 164 -16.90 6.85 -12.97
CA TYR A 164 -18.24 7.21 -13.42
C TYR A 164 -19.32 7.01 -12.35
N GLU A 165 -19.22 5.97 -11.53
CA GLU A 165 -20.08 5.76 -10.37
C GLU A 165 -19.89 6.88 -9.33
N PHE A 166 -18.64 7.25 -9.06
CA PHE A 166 -18.27 8.34 -8.16
C PHE A 166 -18.88 9.67 -8.62
N LEU A 167 -18.68 10.06 -9.88
CA LEU A 167 -19.28 11.27 -10.47
C LEU A 167 -20.81 11.27 -10.40
N TYR A 168 -21.44 10.12 -10.63
CA TYR A 168 -22.89 10.00 -10.48
C TYR A 168 -23.34 10.23 -9.03
N GLY A 169 -22.64 9.63 -8.07
CA GLY A 169 -22.91 9.82 -6.64
C GLY A 169 -22.71 11.26 -6.17
N LEU A 170 -21.66 11.94 -6.66
CA LEU A 170 -21.46 13.37 -6.42
C LEU A 170 -22.62 14.21 -6.98
N GLY A 171 -23.07 13.90 -8.20
CA GLY A 171 -24.21 14.57 -8.82
C GLY A 171 -25.50 14.44 -8.00
N LEU A 172 -25.70 13.27 -7.36
CA LEU A 172 -26.82 13.05 -6.44
C LEU A 172 -26.67 13.88 -5.15
N ALA A 173 -25.50 13.81 -4.50
CA ALA A 173 -25.22 14.57 -3.28
C ALA A 173 -25.39 16.09 -3.48
N LYS A 174 -25.01 16.59 -4.67
CA LYS A 174 -25.11 18.00 -5.06
C LYS A 174 -26.53 18.56 -4.97
N ALA A 175 -27.58 17.73 -5.11
CA ALA A 175 -28.96 18.20 -5.00
C ALA A 175 -29.36 18.59 -3.56
N TYR A 176 -28.62 18.10 -2.56
CA TYR A 176 -28.88 18.29 -1.12
C TYR A 176 -27.78 19.11 -0.43
N ALA A 177 -26.71 19.44 -1.15
CA ALA A 177 -25.54 20.12 -0.63
C ALA A 177 -25.81 21.57 -0.20
N ASP A 178 -25.12 22.00 0.85
CA ASP A 178 -24.98 23.42 1.20
C ASP A 178 -23.84 24.08 0.40
N ALA A 179 -23.61 25.38 0.60
CA ALA A 179 -22.62 26.11 -0.19
C ALA A 179 -21.17 25.59 -0.01
N PRO A 180 -20.68 25.29 1.21
CA PRO A 180 -19.40 24.61 1.40
C PRO A 180 -19.31 23.26 0.69
N LEU A 181 -20.32 22.40 0.83
CA LEU A 181 -20.30 21.08 0.22
C LEU A 181 -20.36 21.16 -1.32
N HIS A 182 -21.09 22.13 -1.88
CA HIS A 182 -21.07 22.39 -3.33
C HIS A 182 -19.67 22.71 -3.85
N ALA A 183 -18.89 23.53 -3.14
CA ALA A 183 -17.53 23.87 -3.54
C ALA A 183 -16.61 22.64 -3.47
N ARG A 184 -16.75 21.82 -2.43
CA ARG A 184 -16.02 20.54 -2.30
C ARG A 184 -16.38 19.57 -3.43
N ILE A 185 -17.67 19.39 -3.72
CA ILE A 185 -18.15 18.52 -4.82
C ILE A 185 -17.57 18.99 -6.15
N ALA A 186 -17.55 20.30 -6.43
CA ALA A 186 -16.98 20.81 -7.68
C ALA A 186 -15.48 20.46 -7.84
N ALA A 187 -14.69 20.58 -6.77
CA ALA A 187 -13.28 20.20 -6.80
C ALA A 187 -13.09 18.68 -7.03
N LEU A 188 -13.95 17.85 -6.42
CA LEU A 188 -13.95 16.41 -6.62
C LEU A 188 -14.35 16.01 -8.05
N GLU A 189 -15.35 16.68 -8.62
CA GLU A 189 -15.78 16.52 -10.02
C GLU A 189 -14.61 16.85 -10.97
N ASP A 190 -13.96 18.01 -10.80
CA ASP A 190 -12.83 18.44 -11.61
C ASP A 190 -11.66 17.43 -11.54
N ALA A 191 -11.33 16.95 -10.33
CA ALA A 191 -10.27 15.96 -10.14
C ALA A 191 -10.60 14.60 -10.77
N SER A 192 -11.87 14.18 -10.71
CA SER A 192 -12.32 12.94 -11.35
C SER A 192 -12.31 13.04 -12.88
N ASP A 193 -12.71 14.19 -13.44
CA ASP A 193 -12.66 14.41 -14.89
C ASP A 193 -11.24 14.31 -15.45
N VAL A 194 -10.22 14.79 -14.72
CA VAL A 194 -8.80 14.59 -15.08
C VAL A 194 -8.46 13.09 -15.13
N ARG A 195 -8.82 12.32 -14.11
CA ARG A 195 -8.55 10.86 -14.05
C ARG A 195 -9.31 10.10 -15.14
N VAL A 196 -10.57 10.48 -15.41
CA VAL A 196 -11.38 9.93 -16.51
C VAL A 196 -10.73 10.18 -17.86
N ALA A 197 -10.27 11.41 -18.13
CA ALA A 197 -9.59 11.75 -19.37
C ALA A 197 -8.31 10.92 -19.54
N PHE A 198 -7.50 10.83 -18.49
CA PHE A 198 -6.28 10.02 -18.45
C PHE A 198 -6.58 8.55 -18.78
N LEU A 199 -7.55 7.94 -18.08
CA LEU A 199 -7.93 6.54 -18.27
C LEU A 199 -8.41 6.25 -19.69
N ARG A 200 -9.19 7.16 -20.29
CA ARG A 200 -9.64 7.02 -21.68
C ARG A 200 -8.46 7.05 -22.66
N THR A 201 -7.45 7.88 -22.41
CA THR A 201 -6.22 7.91 -23.21
C THR A 201 -5.40 6.63 -23.01
N ALA A 202 -5.28 6.12 -21.79
CA ALA A 202 -4.59 4.86 -21.49
C ALA A 202 -5.26 3.65 -22.16
N LEU A 203 -6.59 3.68 -22.28
CA LEU A 203 -7.42 2.62 -22.89
C LEU A 203 -7.64 2.77 -24.40
N ARG A 204 -6.96 3.71 -25.09
CA ARG A 204 -7.21 4.03 -26.50
C ARG A 204 -7.10 2.85 -27.48
N ASP A 205 -6.29 1.85 -27.14
CA ASP A 205 -6.06 0.64 -27.95
C ASP A 205 -6.85 -0.58 -27.45
N ALA A 206 -7.66 -0.43 -26.40
CA ALA A 206 -8.50 -1.50 -25.89
C ALA A 206 -9.66 -1.81 -26.86
N ASP A 207 -10.12 -3.08 -26.86
CA ASP A 207 -11.25 -3.53 -27.70
C ASP A 207 -12.53 -2.72 -27.45
N SER A 208 -12.72 -2.25 -26.22
CA SER A 208 -13.83 -1.38 -25.83
C SER A 208 -13.45 -0.51 -24.65
N ILE A 209 -13.81 0.77 -24.71
CA ILE A 209 -13.65 1.71 -23.60
C ILE A 209 -15.01 1.85 -22.90
N PRO A 210 -15.09 1.62 -21.57
CA PRO A 210 -16.31 1.86 -20.81
C PRO A 210 -16.87 3.27 -21.03
N VAL A 211 -18.20 3.37 -21.05
CA VAL A 211 -18.93 4.63 -21.04
C VAL A 211 -19.82 4.66 -19.81
N ALA A 212 -20.14 5.86 -19.32
CA ALA A 212 -20.99 6.02 -18.17
C ALA A 212 -22.38 5.39 -18.41
N ALA A 213 -22.87 4.64 -17.43
CA ALA A 213 -24.23 4.13 -17.40
C ALA A 213 -25.24 5.26 -17.12
N ALA A 214 -26.51 5.03 -17.45
CA ALA A 214 -27.59 5.97 -17.16
C ALA A 214 -27.91 6.11 -15.66
N GLY A 215 -27.48 5.16 -14.84
CA GLY A 215 -27.66 5.17 -13.40
C GLY A 215 -26.82 4.09 -12.71
N TYR A 216 -26.56 4.29 -11.42
CA TYR A 216 -25.72 3.42 -10.59
C TYR A 216 -26.45 3.07 -9.30
N GLN A 217 -26.13 1.89 -8.77
CA GLN A 217 -26.50 1.50 -7.42
C GLN A 217 -25.35 1.86 -6.50
N LEU A 218 -25.55 2.86 -5.64
CA LEU A 218 -24.53 3.30 -4.68
C LEU A 218 -24.57 2.39 -3.45
N ALA A 219 -23.41 2.16 -2.83
CA ALA A 219 -23.27 1.50 -1.54
C ALA A 219 -23.63 2.44 -0.37
N HIS A 220 -24.74 3.14 -0.51
CA HIS A 220 -25.30 4.06 0.49
C HIS A 220 -26.81 3.80 0.52
N ASP A 221 -27.27 3.18 1.61
CA ASP A 221 -28.65 2.70 1.73
C ASP A 221 -29.60 3.74 2.33
N ASP A 222 -29.06 4.83 2.87
CA ASP A 222 -29.83 5.89 3.50
C ASP A 222 -30.39 6.86 2.46
N ALA A 223 -31.64 7.28 2.68
CA ALA A 223 -32.23 8.33 1.86
C ALA A 223 -31.55 9.66 2.18
N LEU A 224 -31.19 10.43 1.14
CA LEU A 224 -30.69 11.79 1.34
C LEU A 224 -31.85 12.74 1.65
N ASN A 225 -31.80 13.42 2.79
CA ASN A 225 -32.82 14.37 3.22
C ASN A 225 -32.27 15.79 3.40
N ASP A 226 -30.99 15.91 3.72
CA ASP A 226 -30.33 17.19 3.99
C ASP A 226 -28.84 17.18 3.62
N ALA A 227 -28.16 18.28 3.92
CA ALA A 227 -26.74 18.45 3.62
C ALA A 227 -25.82 17.51 4.41
N ALA A 228 -26.23 17.05 5.60
CA ALA A 228 -25.43 16.14 6.41
C ALA A 228 -25.44 14.73 5.81
N ASP A 229 -26.61 14.27 5.34
CA ASP A 229 -26.71 13.02 4.59
C ASP A 229 -25.84 13.07 3.31
N ALA A 230 -25.87 14.21 2.60
CA ALA A 230 -25.06 14.42 1.40
C ALA A 230 -23.55 14.41 1.69
N GLU A 231 -23.12 15.04 2.79
CA GLU A 231 -21.72 15.03 3.21
C GLU A 231 -21.25 13.61 3.54
N ALA A 232 -22.06 12.84 4.27
CA ALA A 232 -21.76 11.44 4.58
C ALA A 232 -21.66 10.56 3.31
N LEU A 233 -22.51 10.81 2.32
CA LEU A 233 -22.41 10.13 1.02
C LEU A 233 -21.10 10.49 0.30
N VAL A 234 -20.73 11.78 0.24
CA VAL A 234 -19.47 12.22 -0.40
C VAL A 234 -18.26 11.59 0.29
N ASP A 235 -18.24 11.55 1.63
CA ASP A 235 -17.16 10.91 2.39
C ASP A 235 -17.05 9.41 2.09
N ALA A 236 -18.18 8.70 2.06
CA ALA A 236 -18.22 7.28 1.75
C ALA A 236 -17.72 7.00 0.32
N LEU A 237 -18.15 7.82 -0.64
CA LEU A 237 -17.72 7.73 -2.04
C LEU A 237 -16.21 8.01 -2.19
N SER A 238 -15.68 9.05 -1.57
CA SER A 238 -14.25 9.38 -1.61
C SER A 238 -13.39 8.30 -0.96
N ALA A 239 -13.85 7.72 0.16
CA ALA A 239 -13.17 6.61 0.81
C ALA A 239 -13.16 5.33 -0.06
N GLN A 240 -14.31 4.99 -0.67
CA GLN A 240 -14.40 3.85 -1.60
C GLN A 240 -13.50 4.04 -2.82
N LEU A 241 -13.48 5.25 -3.39
CA LEU A 241 -12.65 5.58 -4.54
C LEU A 241 -11.16 5.43 -4.21
N THR A 242 -10.72 6.01 -3.09
CA THR A 242 -9.32 5.92 -2.62
C THR A 242 -8.91 4.46 -2.39
N ASN A 243 -9.76 3.66 -1.75
CA ASN A 243 -9.48 2.24 -1.54
C ASN A 243 -9.39 1.45 -2.84
N THR A 244 -10.28 1.73 -3.80
CA THR A 244 -10.27 1.10 -5.12
C THR A 244 -8.97 1.41 -5.88
N TRP A 245 -8.53 2.65 -5.82
CA TRP A 245 -7.28 3.06 -6.47
C TRP A 245 -6.04 2.42 -5.82
N ARG A 246 -5.96 2.38 -4.49
CA ARG A 246 -4.87 1.66 -3.80
C ARG A 246 -4.83 0.17 -4.18
N GLY A 247 -5.98 -0.47 -4.25
CA GLY A 247 -6.09 -1.85 -4.72
C GLY A 247 -5.71 -2.02 -6.20
N THR A 248 -5.93 -0.99 -7.03
CA THR A 248 -5.51 -0.99 -8.44
C THR A 248 -3.98 -0.98 -8.55
N VAL A 249 -3.30 -0.17 -7.74
CA VAL A 249 -1.83 -0.13 -7.68
C VAL A 249 -1.25 -1.48 -7.25
N SER A 250 -1.84 -2.13 -6.23
CA SER A 250 -1.32 -3.41 -5.73
C SER A 250 -1.50 -4.59 -6.69
N GLN A 251 -2.45 -4.48 -7.63
CA GLN A 251 -2.77 -5.49 -8.64
C GLN A 251 -2.15 -5.23 -10.01
N ALA A 252 -1.61 -4.03 -10.25
CA ALA A 252 -1.00 -3.65 -11.52
C ALA A 252 0.16 -4.60 -11.89
N SER A 253 0.20 -5.01 -13.16
CA SER A 253 1.15 -6.00 -13.66
C SER A 253 2.31 -5.37 -14.41
N SER A 254 2.03 -4.57 -15.44
CA SER A 254 3.06 -3.88 -16.23
C SER A 254 3.71 -2.73 -15.45
N SER A 255 4.96 -2.42 -15.78
CA SER A 255 5.67 -1.28 -15.18
C SER A 255 4.96 0.04 -15.49
N GLU A 256 4.47 0.17 -16.72
CA GLU A 256 3.71 1.32 -17.17
C GLU A 256 2.46 1.52 -16.32
N TRP A 257 1.66 0.47 -16.12
CA TRP A 257 0.44 0.60 -15.33
C TRP A 257 0.71 0.79 -13.84
N LYS A 258 1.77 0.19 -13.29
CA LYS A 258 2.18 0.43 -11.90
C LYS A 258 2.47 1.91 -11.64
N GLN A 259 3.21 2.57 -12.53
CA GLN A 259 3.53 3.99 -12.40
C GLN A 259 2.30 4.88 -12.63
N GLN A 260 1.53 4.62 -13.69
CA GLN A 260 0.33 5.41 -14.00
C GLN A 260 -0.76 5.28 -12.91
N SER A 261 -1.03 4.06 -12.44
CA SER A 261 -2.01 3.84 -11.38
C SER A 261 -1.57 4.44 -10.05
N LEU A 262 -0.26 4.47 -9.74
CA LEU A 262 0.28 5.16 -8.57
C LEU A 262 -0.05 6.66 -8.61
N MET A 263 0.20 7.32 -9.74
CA MET A 263 -0.10 8.75 -9.91
C MET A 263 -1.60 9.03 -9.82
N LEU A 264 -2.44 8.20 -10.47
CA LEU A 264 -3.90 8.32 -10.42
C LEU A 264 -4.44 8.13 -9.00
N ALA A 265 -3.90 7.15 -8.26
CA ALA A 265 -4.29 6.87 -6.89
C ALA A 265 -3.91 8.01 -5.94
N ALA A 266 -2.70 8.53 -6.08
CA ALA A 266 -2.25 9.69 -5.31
C ALA A 266 -3.11 10.92 -5.61
N HIS A 267 -3.47 11.14 -6.87
CA HIS A 267 -4.33 12.25 -7.28
C HIS A 267 -5.76 12.11 -6.73
N ALA A 268 -6.28 10.89 -6.66
CA ALA A 268 -7.57 10.64 -6.02
C ALA A 268 -7.57 10.91 -4.51
N GLN A 269 -6.44 10.68 -3.83
CA GLN A 269 -6.30 10.92 -2.40
C GLN A 269 -6.10 12.39 -2.04
N GLN A 270 -5.47 13.16 -2.92
CA GLN A 270 -5.19 14.58 -2.66
C GLN A 270 -6.43 15.48 -2.83
N ALA A 271 -7.41 15.04 -3.62
CA ALA A 271 -8.62 15.79 -3.97
C ALA A 271 -9.66 15.78 -2.84
#